data_AF-A0A8C6P167-F1
#
_entry.id   AF-A0A8C6P167-F1
#
_cell.length_a   1.000
_cell.length_b   1.000
_cell.length_c   1.000
_cell.angle_alpha   90.00
_cell.angle_beta   90.00
_cell.angle_gamma   90.00
#
_symmetry.space_group_name_H-M   'P 1'
#
loop_
_entity.id
_entity.type
_entity.pdbx_description
1 polymer ?
#
loop_
_entity_poly.entity_id
_entity_poly.type
_entity_poly.pdbx_seq_one_letter_code
_entity_poly.pdbx_strand_id
1 'polypeptide(L)'
;MDFIDCLEIVLLFTGRRRCRDDPDQGLQEALRTRLRVVESNSKDVAQLFKDLSARLVSVHAEKDSFVLTFKTVEEIWKFSTYLSLGYVARCLENFLCDQSFWLDPELLSDLEINVTVDEEHLATLYLGLLLQEGQ
;
A
#
# COMPACT_ATOMS: atom_id res chain seq x y z
N MET A 1 -16.90 19.59 1.20
CA MET A 1 -15.76 18.81 0.70
C MET A 1 -14.55 19.55 1.20
N ASP A 2 -14.09 19.17 2.38
CA ASP A 2 -13.05 19.87 3.11
C ASP A 2 -11.71 19.64 2.41
N PHE A 3 -10.81 20.62 2.44
CA PHE A 3 -9.49 20.58 1.82
C PHE A 3 -8.63 19.37 2.27
N ILE A 4 -9.06 18.67 3.32
CA ILE A 4 -8.44 17.48 3.91
C ILE A 4 -8.67 16.23 3.06
N ASP A 5 -9.85 16.04 2.44
CA ASP A 5 -10.13 14.87 1.59
C ASP A 5 -9.32 14.89 0.28
N CYS A 6 -8.78 16.05 -0.10
CA CYS A 6 -7.97 16.20 -1.32
C CYS A 6 -6.51 15.78 -1.17
N LEU A 7 -6.05 15.39 0.03
CA LEU A 7 -4.64 15.06 0.29
C LEU A 7 -4.36 13.56 0.53
N GLU A 8 -5.39 12.72 0.38
CA GLU A 8 -5.30 11.28 0.62
C GLU A 8 -5.27 10.51 -0.70
N ILE A 9 -4.46 9.45 -0.79
CA ILE A 9 -4.45 8.51 -1.92
C ILE A 9 -4.74 7.10 -1.44
N VAL A 10 -5.50 6.37 -2.25
CA VAL A 10 -5.77 4.95 -2.02
C VAL A 10 -4.72 4.11 -2.74
N LEU A 11 -3.98 3.31 -1.98
CA LEU A 11 -3.12 2.25 -2.48
C LEU A 11 -3.89 0.93 -2.39
N LEU A 12 -4.33 0.42 -3.53
CA LEU A 12 -4.92 -0.92 -3.62
C LEU A 12 -3.81 -1.95 -3.63
N PHE A 13 -4.01 -3.07 -2.94
CA PHE A 13 -3.11 -4.21 -3.01
C PHE A 13 -3.87 -5.46 -3.47
N THR A 14 -3.21 -6.30 -4.25
CA THR A 14 -3.73 -7.60 -4.67
C THR A 14 -2.66 -8.67 -4.53
N GLY A 15 -3.07 -9.88 -4.13
CA GLY A 15 -2.24 -11.06 -4.16
C GLY A 15 -2.55 -11.92 -5.37
N ARG A 16 -1.50 -12.43 -6.02
CA ARG A 16 -1.62 -13.44 -7.07
C ARG A 16 -0.57 -14.53 -6.89
N ARG A 17 -0.77 -15.64 -7.58
CA ARG A 17 0.25 -16.70 -7.69
C ARG A 17 1.15 -16.42 -8.88
N ARG A 18 2.47 -16.54 -8.74
CA ARG A 18 3.43 -16.32 -9.84
C ARG A 18 3.25 -17.35 -10.95
N CYS A 19 2.82 -18.56 -10.61
CA CYS A 19 2.54 -19.61 -11.58
C CYS A 19 1.20 -19.46 -12.34
N ARG A 20 0.36 -18.48 -12.01
CA ARG A 20 -0.97 -18.29 -12.61
C ARG A 20 -1.26 -16.82 -12.88
N ASP A 21 -1.75 -16.52 -14.08
CA ASP A 21 -2.15 -15.16 -14.43
C ASP A 21 -3.49 -14.72 -13.79
N ASP A 22 -4.28 -15.66 -13.26
CA ASP A 22 -5.64 -15.41 -12.78
C ASP A 22 -5.68 -15.02 -11.28
N PRO A 23 -6.58 -14.11 -10.85
CA PRO A 23 -6.71 -13.73 -9.45
C PRO A 23 -7.14 -14.92 -8.59
N ASP A 24 -6.31 -15.27 -7.59
CA ASP A 24 -6.66 -16.31 -6.62
C ASP A 24 -7.50 -15.68 -5.49
N GLN A 25 -8.83 -15.84 -5.58
CA GLN A 25 -9.76 -15.31 -4.58
C GLN A 25 -9.50 -15.85 -3.17
N GLY A 26 -9.05 -17.10 -3.04
CA GLY A 26 -8.73 -17.68 -1.73
C GLY A 26 -7.48 -17.05 -1.12
N LEU A 27 -6.48 -16.80 -1.96
CA LEU A 27 -5.27 -16.08 -1.58
C LEU A 27 -5.57 -14.64 -1.17
N GLN A 28 -6.41 -13.94 -1.94
CA GLN A 28 -6.81 -12.57 -1.61
C GLN A 28 -7.57 -12.52 -0.29
N GLU A 29 -8.48 -13.47 0.01
CA GLU A 29 -9.17 -13.51 1.31
C GLU A 29 -8.23 -13.81 2.48
N ALA A 30 -7.21 -14.65 2.27
CA ALA A 30 -6.20 -14.90 3.30
C ALA A 30 -5.36 -13.64 3.58
N LEU A 31 -4.97 -12.90 2.54
CA LEU A 31 -4.32 -11.59 2.69
C LEU A 31 -5.24 -10.56 3.36
N ARG A 32 -6.53 -10.54 3.00
CA ARG A 32 -7.54 -9.69 3.64
C ARG A 32 -7.68 -9.99 5.12
N THR A 33 -7.67 -11.26 5.49
CA THR A 33 -7.67 -11.70 6.89
C THR A 33 -6.44 -11.21 7.63
N ARG A 34 -5.25 -11.29 7.01
CA ARG A 34 -4.04 -10.67 7.56
C ARG A 34 -4.21 -9.16 7.72
N LEU A 35 -4.81 -8.51 6.72
CA LEU A 35 -5.02 -7.08 6.75
C LEU A 35 -5.97 -6.63 7.86
N ARG A 36 -7.01 -7.40 8.19
CA ARG A 36 -7.90 -7.16 9.35
C ARG A 36 -7.12 -7.12 10.66
N VAL A 37 -6.12 -8.00 10.82
CA VAL A 37 -5.22 -8.00 11.99
C VAL A 37 -4.37 -6.73 12.02
N VAL A 38 -3.79 -6.37 10.87
CA VAL A 38 -2.98 -5.13 10.72
C VAL A 38 -3.82 -3.87 10.98
N GLU A 39 -5.07 -3.83 10.52
CA GLU A 39 -6.02 -2.73 10.74
C GLU A 39 -6.28 -2.52 12.24
N SER A 40 -6.35 -3.59 13.05
CA SER A 40 -6.51 -3.51 14.50
C SER A 40 -5.26 -3.01 15.27
N ASN A 41 -4.07 -3.15 14.69
CA ASN A 41 -2.82 -2.66 15.27
C ASN A 41 -1.87 -2.14 14.18
N SER A 42 -2.12 -0.91 13.73
CA SER A 42 -1.52 -0.35 12.52
C SER A 42 -0.11 0.24 12.71
N LYS A 43 0.51 0.11 13.90
CA LYS A 43 1.79 0.78 14.21
C LYS A 43 2.93 0.34 13.29
N ASP A 44 3.08 -0.96 13.08
CA ASP A 44 4.19 -1.50 12.29
C ASP A 44 4.03 -1.19 10.80
N VAL A 45 2.80 -1.24 10.29
CA VAL A 45 2.52 -0.87 8.90
C VAL A 45 2.62 0.65 8.68
N ALA A 46 2.26 1.46 9.69
CA ALA A 46 2.47 2.91 9.63
C ALA A 46 3.96 3.26 9.56
N GLN A 47 4.80 2.53 10.31
CA GLN A 47 6.25 2.68 10.24
C GLN A 47 6.79 2.24 8.87
N LEU A 48 6.30 1.12 8.31
CA LEU A 48 6.65 0.68 6.96
C LEU A 48 6.39 1.77 5.92
N PHE A 49 5.19 2.37 5.92
CA PHE A 49 4.88 3.45 4.97
C PHE A 49 5.72 4.69 5.20
N LYS A 50 6.04 5.01 6.46
CA LYS A 50 6.94 6.13 6.78
C LYS A 50 8.34 5.92 6.18
N ASP A 51 8.87 4.71 6.23
CA ASP A 51 10.16 4.36 5.60
C ASP A 51 10.08 4.43 4.07
N LEU A 52 8.89 4.23 3.50
CA LEU A 52 8.58 4.41 2.08
C LEU A 52 8.23 5.86 1.70
N SER A 53 8.41 6.84 2.60
CA SER A 53 8.08 8.25 2.37
C SER A 53 6.60 8.54 2.15
N ALA A 54 5.71 7.77 2.79
CA ALA A 54 4.28 8.02 2.85
C ALA A 54 3.79 7.99 4.31
N ARG A 55 2.62 8.57 4.58
CA ARG A 55 2.01 8.55 5.91
C ARG A 55 0.71 7.77 5.84
N LEU A 56 0.62 6.69 6.62
CA LEU A 56 -0.60 5.91 6.71
C LEU A 56 -1.68 6.70 7.45
N VAL A 57 -2.83 6.87 6.81
CA VAL A 57 -4.06 7.44 7.39
C VAL A 57 -4.92 6.32 7.96
N SER A 58 -5.24 5.33 7.14
CA SER A 58 -6.08 4.19 7.53
C SER A 58 -5.71 2.93 6.74
N VAL A 59 -6.06 1.79 7.32
CA VAL A 59 -6.09 0.50 6.63
C VAL A 59 -7.56 0.17 6.41
N HIS A 60 -7.93 -0.35 5.25
CA HIS A 60 -9.28 -0.82 4.97
C HIS A 60 -9.22 -2.24 4.42
N ALA A 61 -9.35 -3.23 5.31
CA ALA A 61 -9.24 -4.64 4.91
C ALA A 61 -10.30 -5.03 3.87
N GLU A 62 -11.57 -4.64 4.07
CA GLU A 62 -12.66 -4.99 3.16
C GLU A 62 -12.55 -4.35 1.76
N LYS A 63 -11.66 -3.38 1.59
CA LYS A 63 -11.37 -2.73 0.30
C LYS A 63 -10.01 -3.12 -0.27
N ASP A 64 -9.29 -4.02 0.40
CA ASP A 64 -7.93 -4.40 0.08
C ASP A 64 -7.01 -3.19 -0.12
N SER A 65 -7.10 -2.19 0.78
CA SER A 65 -6.48 -0.90 0.54
C SER A 65 -5.85 -0.25 1.76
N PHE A 66 -4.84 0.56 1.51
CA PHE A 66 -4.28 1.51 2.46
C PHE A 66 -4.61 2.93 1.99
N VAL A 67 -4.96 3.81 2.91
CA VAL A 67 -5.11 5.24 2.64
C VAL A 67 -3.87 5.94 3.12
N LEU A 68 -3.19 6.63 2.22
CA LEU A 68 -1.92 7.30 2.45
C LEU A 68 -2.08 8.80 2.25
N THR A 69 -1.21 9.57 2.88
CA THR A 69 -1.06 11.00 2.62
C THR A 69 0.43 11.36 2.61
N PHE A 70 0.72 12.55 2.12
CA PHE A 70 2.07 13.08 1.99
C PHE A 70 2.10 14.50 2.53
N LYS A 71 3.23 14.87 3.12
CA LYS A 71 3.48 16.20 3.69
C LYS A 71 4.22 17.11 2.71
N THR A 72 5.09 16.54 1.88
CA THR A 72 5.97 17.31 1.00
C THR A 72 6.00 16.75 -0.41
N VAL A 73 6.41 17.59 -1.36
CA VAL A 73 6.63 17.15 -2.75
C VAL A 73 7.74 16.09 -2.81
N GLU A 74 8.77 16.22 -1.96
CA GLU A 74 9.86 15.24 -1.85
C GLU A 74 9.35 13.85 -1.41
N GLU A 75 8.40 13.80 -0.47
CA GLU A 75 7.78 12.54 -0.03
C GLU A 75 7.05 11.86 -1.20
N ILE A 76 6.23 12.58 -1.97
CA ILE A 76 5.55 12.06 -3.16
C ILE A 76 6.55 11.54 -4.19
N TRP A 77 7.60 12.31 -4.49
CA TRP A 77 8.59 11.93 -5.49
C TRP A 77 9.35 10.65 -5.10
N LYS A 78 9.76 10.52 -3.84
CA LYS A 78 10.39 9.30 -3.31
C LYS A 78 9.45 8.11 -3.38
N PHE A 79 8.23 8.28 -2.88
CA PHE A 79 7.23 7.20 -2.89
C PHE A 79 6.92 6.73 -4.31
N SER A 80 6.72 7.66 -5.26
CA SER A 80 6.45 7.35 -6.67
C SER A 80 7.62 6.58 -7.30
N THR A 81 8.85 6.96 -6.96
CA THR A 81 10.06 6.23 -7.39
C THR A 81 10.04 4.80 -6.84
N TYR A 82 9.79 4.62 -5.54
CA TYR A 82 9.68 3.29 -4.93
C TYR A 82 8.54 2.45 -5.50
N LEU A 83 7.42 3.07 -5.84
CA LEU A 83 6.28 2.42 -6.48
C LEU A 83 6.68 1.90 -7.88
N SER A 84 7.29 2.75 -8.70
CA SER A 84 7.74 2.38 -10.06
C SER A 84 8.81 1.30 -10.09
N LEU A 85 9.66 1.23 -9.05
CA LEU A 85 10.69 0.20 -8.89
C LEU A 85 10.14 -1.11 -8.28
N GLY A 86 8.86 -1.16 -7.92
CA GLY A 86 8.24 -2.31 -7.26
C GLY A 86 8.63 -2.51 -5.79
N TYR A 87 9.31 -1.54 -5.17
CA TYR A 87 9.73 -1.64 -3.77
C TYR A 87 8.55 -1.58 -2.81
N VAL A 88 7.51 -0.79 -3.12
CA VAL A 88 6.29 -0.73 -2.28
C VAL A 88 5.62 -2.10 -2.23
N ALA A 89 5.42 -2.75 -3.38
CA ALA A 89 4.90 -4.11 -3.49
C ALA A 89 5.74 -5.09 -2.67
N ARG A 90 7.06 -5.09 -2.86
CA ARG A 90 7.97 -6.02 -2.19
C ARG A 90 8.01 -5.83 -0.66
N CYS A 91 7.95 -4.59 -0.20
CA CYS A 91 7.88 -4.26 1.22
C CYS A 91 6.59 -4.78 1.87
N LEU A 92 5.46 -4.61 1.19
CA LEU A 92 4.18 -5.15 1.65
C LEU A 92 4.15 -6.68 1.60
N GLU A 93 4.72 -7.30 0.57
CA GLU A 93 4.89 -8.74 0.50
C GLU A 93 5.66 -9.25 1.73
N ASN A 94 6.86 -8.72 2.00
CA ASN A 94 7.64 -9.14 3.16
C ASN A 94 6.90 -8.93 4.50
N PHE A 95 6.09 -7.87 4.60
CA PHE A 95 5.35 -7.55 5.83
C PHE A 95 4.12 -8.45 6.05
N LEU A 96 3.35 -8.71 4.99
CA LEU A 96 2.12 -9.49 5.05
C LEU A 96 2.39 -11.01 5.03
N CYS A 97 3.53 -11.42 4.46
CA CYS A 97 3.89 -12.83 4.21
C CYS A 97 4.83 -13.42 5.26
N ASP A 98 4.83 -12.90 6.49
CA ASP A 98 5.59 -13.49 7.58
C ASP A 98 5.15 -14.95 7.84
N GLN A 99 6.11 -15.88 7.82
CA GLN A 99 5.91 -17.32 7.99
C GLN A 99 5.22 -17.68 9.31
N SER A 100 5.26 -16.80 10.31
CA SER A 100 4.54 -17.00 11.57
C SER A 100 3.02 -17.01 11.42
N PHE A 101 2.49 -16.39 10.37
CA PHE A 101 1.05 -16.26 10.12
C PHE A 101 0.51 -17.30 9.12
N TRP A 102 1.32 -17.67 8.13
CA TRP A 102 0.89 -18.55 7.06
C TRP A 102 1.25 -20.00 7.35
N LEU A 103 0.24 -20.87 7.33
CA LEU A 103 0.39 -22.29 7.64
C LEU A 103 0.98 -23.11 6.48
N ASP A 104 0.98 -22.57 5.26
CA ASP A 104 1.46 -23.24 4.05
C ASP A 104 2.64 -22.48 3.42
N PRO A 105 3.88 -22.98 3.58
CA PRO A 105 5.07 -22.38 2.99
C PRO A 105 5.09 -22.41 1.46
N GLU A 106 4.43 -23.40 0.83
CA GLU A 106 4.38 -23.49 -0.64
C GLU A 106 3.53 -22.35 -1.21
N LEU A 107 2.42 -22.04 -0.54
CA LEU A 107 1.57 -20.90 -0.88
C LEU A 107 2.33 -19.56 -0.77
N LEU A 108 3.19 -19.40 0.24
CA LEU A 108 4.05 -18.22 0.39
C LEU A 108 5.09 -18.09 -0.72
N SER A 109 5.67 -19.22 -1.16
CA SER A 109 6.75 -19.23 -2.15
C SER A 109 6.31 -18.79 -3.55
N ASP A 110 5.04 -18.99 -3.87
CA ASP A 110 4.42 -18.65 -5.15
C ASP A 110 3.60 -17.36 -5.08
N LEU A 111 3.49 -16.72 -3.92
CA LEU A 111 2.75 -15.47 -3.75
C LEU A 111 3.53 -14.27 -4.33
N GLU A 112 2.79 -13.37 -4.96
CA GLU A 112 3.23 -12.05 -5.41
C GLU A 112 2.21 -10.99 -4.99
N ILE A 113 2.67 -9.93 -4.34
CA ILE A 113 1.87 -8.75 -4.07
C ILE A 113 2.03 -7.74 -5.21
N ASN A 114 0.91 -7.28 -5.76
CA ASN A 114 0.85 -6.13 -6.64
C ASN A 114 0.20 -4.96 -5.91
N VAL A 115 0.60 -3.75 -6.26
CA VAL A 115 -0.02 -2.52 -5.77
C VAL A 115 -0.33 -1.56 -6.89
N THR A 116 -1.41 -0.82 -6.75
CA THR A 116 -1.83 0.20 -7.71
C THR A 116 -2.35 1.43 -6.98
N VAL A 117 -2.12 2.59 -7.58
CA VAL A 117 -2.68 3.87 -7.16
C VAL A 117 -3.36 4.52 -8.35
N ASP A 118 -4.26 5.46 -8.09
CA ASP A 118 -4.76 6.37 -9.12
C ASP A 118 -3.67 7.42 -9.43
N GLU A 119 -3.05 7.30 -10.61
CA GLU A 119 -1.97 8.19 -11.05
C GLU A 119 -2.44 9.64 -11.27
N GLU A 120 -3.67 9.84 -11.73
CA GLU A 120 -4.24 11.18 -11.94
C GLU A 120 -4.46 11.87 -10.59
N HIS A 121 -4.93 11.11 -9.61
CA HIS A 121 -5.07 11.61 -8.25
C HIS A 121 -3.70 11.89 -7.60
N LEU A 122 -2.71 11.02 -7.80
CA LEU A 122 -1.34 11.26 -7.32
C LEU A 122 -0.73 12.53 -7.91
N ALA A 123 -0.97 12.80 -9.20
CA ALA A 123 -0.55 14.05 -9.85
C ALA A 123 -1.25 15.28 -9.26
N THR A 124 -2.54 15.16 -8.93
CA THR A 124 -3.30 16.22 -8.26
C THR A 124 -2.72 16.53 -6.87
N LEU A 125 -2.34 15.50 -6.11
CA LEU A 125 -1.65 15.64 -4.82
C LEU A 125 -0.31 16.37 -4.95
N TYR A 126 0.49 15.97 -5.94
CA TYR A 126 1.77 16.61 -6.23
C TYR A 126 1.61 18.11 -6.50
N LEU A 127 0.66 18.48 -7.37
CA LEU A 127 0.38 19.88 -7.69
C LEU A 127 -0.12 20.65 -6.47
N GLY A 128 -1.00 20.05 -5.66
CA GLY A 128 -1.51 20.65 -4.43
C GLY A 128 -0.39 20.98 -3.44
N LEU A 129 0.54 20.05 -3.21
CA LEU A 129 1.68 20.26 -2.32
C LEU A 129 2.68 21.28 -2.90
N LEU A 130 2.94 21.23 -4.20
CA LEU A 130 3.85 22.17 -4.86
C LEU A 130 3.39 23.63 -4.70
N LEU A 131 2.09 23.87 -4.79
CA LEU A 131 1.51 25.19 -4.56
C LEU A 131 1.62 25.66 -3.11
N GLN A 132 1.59 24.72 -2.15
CA GLN A 132 1.73 25.02 -0.73
C GLN A 132 3.19 25.29 -0.31
N GLU A 133 4.15 24.54 -0.86
CA GLU A 133 5.58 24.71 -0.56
C GLU A 133 6.21 25.95 -1.21
N GLY A 134 5.60 26.47 -2.28
CA GLY A 134 6.02 27.70 -2.94
C GLY A 134 5.65 28.99 -2.21
N GLN A 135 5.01 28.91 -1.03
CA GLN A 135 4.62 30.04 -0.17
C GLN A 135 5.49 30.12 1.09
#